data_AF-A0A8C0PRM0-F1
#
_entry.id   AF-A0A8C0PRM0-F1
#
_cell.length_a   1.000
_cell.length_b   1.000
_cell.length_c   1.000
_cell.angle_alpha   90.00
_cell.angle_beta   90.00
_cell.angle_gamma   90.00
#
_symmetry.space_group_name_H-M   'P 1'
#
loop_
_entity.id
_entity.type
_entity.pdbx_description
1 polymer ?
#
loop_
_entity_poly.entity_id
_entity_poly.type
_entity_poly.pdbx_seq_one_letter_code
_entity_poly.pdbx_strand_id
1 'polypeptide(L)'
;MIPSHQLPLVGLLLFSLIPRQQCEICEISRENYTALNPLINTMINSKYSKGIQATNVLLSLRLGGILNQNQEQKLMRQIVLTVENKESSLTSGQLALSILALGACKRPDEMFKNYSDLVKQLENKFQEEIKNMEEHDDNPLTNYYQLSLDVLALCLFSGNYSISIVATKFNPENKNYYFHGQFSVDTGAMAVLALTCVKRDKTNSQNIMYRQDLEIIGGHIESLIRKILSQKKEDGLIGNIYSTGEAMQALFVSSHYYKKSQWDCQKTRNKVLEEIPKGVFRMPTAAAQILPALLGKTYLDVNKDSPCVYKSGAFNLSTQEPTSGPPAVSHPQIQVNYSVVINTTYNIVVSVANGSVFLDVMEKAQKENATLFSFTAEESSWGPYITTVQGIKANSNERTYWALLSNGKPLSQGAGSYVVHAGENLEVRWSKY
;
A
#
# COMPACT_ATOMS: atom_id res chain seq x y z
N MET A 1 17.08 -62.82 41.77
CA MET A 1 15.84 -63.12 41.01
C MET A 1 14.80 -62.06 41.35
N ILE A 2 14.65 -61.07 40.48
CA ILE A 2 13.55 -60.12 40.41
C ILE A 2 13.27 -59.96 38.91
N PRO A 3 12.04 -60.11 38.39
CA PRO A 3 11.81 -60.11 36.95
C PRO A 3 11.82 -58.69 36.39
N SER A 4 12.58 -58.52 35.30
CA SER A 4 12.53 -57.38 34.40
C SER A 4 11.29 -57.50 33.51
N HIS A 5 10.36 -56.54 33.59
CA HIS A 5 9.33 -56.36 32.58
C HIS A 5 9.80 -55.29 31.60
N GLN A 6 10.28 -55.74 30.44
CA GLN A 6 10.44 -54.93 29.25
C GLN A 6 9.05 -54.65 28.65
N LEU A 7 8.70 -53.37 28.51
CA LEU A 7 7.58 -52.92 27.70
C LEU A 7 8.01 -52.82 26.22
N PRO A 8 7.20 -53.31 25.26
CA PRO A 8 7.55 -53.29 23.85
C PRO A 8 7.43 -51.87 23.30
N LEU A 9 8.53 -51.40 22.71
CA LEU A 9 8.69 -50.08 22.10
C LEU A 9 8.13 -50.10 20.67
N VAL A 10 6.83 -50.33 20.50
CA VAL A 10 6.16 -50.21 19.19
C VAL A 10 4.75 -49.66 19.37
N GLY A 11 4.56 -48.38 19.09
CA GLY A 11 3.22 -47.78 19.01
C GLY A 11 3.25 -46.26 19.11
N LEU A 12 2.64 -45.61 18.11
CA LEU A 12 2.33 -44.17 18.01
C LEU A 12 3.43 -43.23 17.48
N LEU A 13 3.94 -43.52 16.28
CA LEU A 13 4.34 -42.49 15.30
C LEU A 13 3.26 -42.33 14.22
N LEU A 14 2.02 -42.04 14.63
CA LEU A 14 0.93 -41.67 13.73
C LEU A 14 0.11 -40.53 14.36
N PHE A 15 0.74 -39.37 14.53
CA PHE A 15 0.02 -38.11 14.66
C PHE A 15 0.17 -37.31 13.37
N SER A 16 -0.91 -37.34 12.59
CA SER A 16 -1.35 -36.32 11.64
C SER A 16 -0.34 -35.83 10.59
N LEU A 17 -0.20 -36.60 9.51
CA LEU A 17 -0.11 -36.01 8.16
C LEU A 17 -1.48 -35.42 7.80
N ILE A 18 -1.91 -34.38 8.51
CA ILE A 18 -2.84 -33.43 7.91
C ILE A 18 -2.01 -32.77 6.80
N PRO A 19 -2.45 -32.76 5.54
CA PRO A 19 -1.81 -31.92 4.55
C PRO A 19 -1.99 -30.48 5.03
N ARG A 20 -0.98 -29.95 5.74
CA ARG A 20 -0.83 -28.50 5.87
C ARG A 20 -0.79 -28.03 4.43
N GLN A 21 -1.85 -27.37 3.96
CA GLN A 21 -1.77 -26.59 2.73
C GLN A 21 -0.50 -25.74 2.91
N GLN A 22 0.56 -26.09 2.17
CA GLN A 22 1.79 -25.31 2.17
C GLN A 22 1.38 -23.89 1.84
N CYS A 23 1.73 -22.92 2.69
CA CYS A 23 1.47 -21.52 2.42
C CYS A 23 1.96 -21.22 1.00
N GLU A 24 1.07 -20.73 0.14
CA GLU A 24 1.40 -20.42 -1.24
C GLU A 24 2.13 -19.07 -1.29
N ILE A 25 3.34 -19.06 -0.74
CA ILE A 25 4.25 -17.94 -0.82
C ILE A 25 5.18 -18.21 -2.00
N CYS A 26 5.07 -17.38 -3.04
CA CYS A 26 6.05 -17.36 -4.10
C CYS A 26 6.95 -16.13 -3.93
N GLU A 27 8.25 -16.39 -3.87
CA GLU A 27 9.27 -15.35 -3.85
C GLU A 27 10.15 -15.47 -5.09
N ILE A 28 10.86 -14.40 -5.42
CA ILE A 28 11.90 -14.42 -6.42
C ILE A 28 13.13 -15.17 -5.89
N SER A 29 13.73 -16.03 -6.71
CA SER A 29 14.98 -16.70 -6.34
C SER A 29 16.13 -15.69 -6.24
N ARG A 30 17.10 -15.94 -5.36
CA ARG A 30 18.25 -15.06 -5.15
C ARG A 30 19.03 -14.76 -6.43
N GLU A 31 19.12 -15.74 -7.33
CA GLU A 31 19.78 -15.60 -8.65
C GLU A 31 19.13 -14.53 -9.53
N ASN A 32 17.84 -14.24 -9.32
CA ASN A 32 17.06 -13.30 -10.12
C ASN A 32 16.86 -11.93 -9.44
N TYR A 33 17.52 -11.66 -8.32
CA TYR A 33 17.36 -10.39 -7.59
C TYR A 33 17.68 -9.14 -8.42
N THR A 34 18.52 -9.27 -9.45
CA THR A 34 18.82 -8.18 -10.39
C THR A 34 17.58 -7.67 -11.13
N ALA A 35 16.54 -8.49 -11.30
CA ALA A 35 15.27 -8.07 -11.87
C ALA A 35 14.53 -7.01 -11.03
N LEU A 36 14.88 -6.88 -9.75
CA LEU A 36 14.32 -5.88 -8.83
C LEU A 36 15.08 -4.56 -8.83
N ASN A 37 16.24 -4.48 -9.49
CA ASN A 37 17.06 -3.26 -9.53
C ASN A 37 16.27 -2.02 -10.00
N PRO A 38 15.36 -2.09 -10.99
CA PRO A 38 14.56 -0.92 -11.36
C PRO A 38 13.70 -0.38 -10.21
N LEU A 39 13.11 -1.27 -9.39
CA LEU A 39 12.31 -0.85 -8.23
C LEU A 39 13.17 -0.15 -7.19
N ILE A 40 14.31 -0.75 -6.86
CA ILE A 40 15.25 -0.26 -5.85
C ILE A 40 15.82 1.09 -6.28
N ASN A 41 16.20 1.23 -7.54
CA ASN A 41 16.69 2.49 -8.10
C ASN A 41 15.63 3.59 -8.05
N THR A 42 14.37 3.27 -8.40
CA THR A 42 13.25 4.21 -8.25
C THR A 42 13.11 4.67 -6.80
N MET A 43 13.14 3.75 -5.84
CA MET A 43 12.98 4.06 -4.42
C MET A 43 14.09 4.94 -3.86
N ILE A 44 15.35 4.71 -4.25
CA ILE A 44 16.50 5.44 -3.71
C ILE A 44 16.67 6.82 -4.36
N ASN A 45 16.40 6.94 -5.66
CA ASN A 45 16.77 8.13 -6.43
C ASN A 45 15.61 9.11 -6.68
N SER A 46 14.39 8.79 -6.27
CA SER A 46 13.22 9.63 -6.53
C SER A 46 13.17 10.89 -5.65
N LYS A 47 12.70 12.00 -6.24
CA LYS A 47 12.38 13.23 -5.50
C LYS A 47 11.24 13.04 -4.49
N TYR A 48 10.37 12.05 -4.72
CA TYR A 48 9.26 11.66 -3.84
C TYR A 48 9.70 10.71 -2.70
N SER A 49 11.00 10.52 -2.51
CA SER A 49 11.59 9.74 -1.41
C SER A 49 12.18 10.65 -0.33
N LYS A 50 11.46 11.70 0.09
CA LYS A 50 11.92 12.68 1.09
C LYS A 50 10.88 12.94 2.19
N GLY A 51 11.35 13.24 3.39
CA GLY A 51 10.48 13.52 4.55
C GLY A 51 9.55 12.34 4.87
N ILE A 52 8.27 12.62 5.16
CA ILE A 52 7.25 11.59 5.43
C ILE A 52 6.97 10.67 4.23
N GLN A 53 7.27 11.12 3.01
CA GLN A 53 7.02 10.31 1.80
C GLN A 53 8.02 9.16 1.67
N ALA A 54 9.17 9.24 2.35
CA ALA A 54 10.18 8.19 2.40
C ALA A 54 9.77 6.98 3.25
N THR A 55 8.65 7.04 3.97
CA THR A 55 8.27 6.03 4.95
C THR A 55 7.96 4.67 4.32
N ASN A 56 7.19 4.64 3.21
CA ASN A 56 6.93 3.41 2.46
C ASN A 56 8.23 2.77 1.98
N VAL A 57 9.14 3.61 1.46
CA VAL A 57 10.45 3.17 0.96
C VAL A 57 11.28 2.55 2.08
N LEU A 58 11.36 3.20 3.24
CA LEU A 58 12.10 2.65 4.38
C LEU A 58 11.52 1.31 4.85
N LEU A 59 10.19 1.23 5.04
CA LEU A 59 9.52 0.00 5.45
C LEU A 59 9.84 -1.15 4.49
N SER A 60 9.64 -0.92 3.20
CA SER A 60 9.81 -1.92 2.15
C SER A 60 11.25 -2.41 2.06
N LEU A 61 12.22 -1.50 2.04
CA LEU A 61 13.63 -1.86 1.93
C LEU A 61 14.16 -2.56 3.19
N ARG A 62 13.64 -2.22 4.38
CA ARG A 62 13.96 -2.93 5.64
C ARG A 62 13.41 -4.35 5.65
N LEU A 63 12.15 -4.54 5.26
CA LEU A 63 11.55 -5.87 5.14
C LEU A 63 12.32 -6.74 4.13
N GLY A 64 12.81 -6.13 3.05
CA GLY A 64 13.64 -6.81 2.06
C GLY A 64 15.10 -7.07 2.48
N GLY A 65 15.58 -6.38 3.53
CA GLY A 65 16.98 -6.40 3.96
C GLY A 65 17.94 -5.82 2.93
N ILE A 66 17.51 -4.81 2.15
CA ILE A 66 18.22 -4.30 0.97
C ILE A 66 19.20 -3.17 1.30
N LEU A 67 18.90 -2.36 2.32
CA LEU A 67 19.72 -1.20 2.67
C LEU A 67 21.06 -1.63 3.26
N ASN A 68 22.06 -0.74 3.19
CA ASN A 68 23.16 -0.75 4.14
C ASN A 68 22.86 0.17 5.32
N GLN A 69 23.62 0.03 6.41
CA GLN A 69 23.41 0.78 7.66
C GLN A 69 23.36 2.31 7.46
N ASN A 70 24.21 2.86 6.58
CA ASN A 70 24.32 4.30 6.33
C ASN A 70 23.10 4.83 5.56
N GLN A 71 22.67 4.13 4.50
CA GLN A 71 21.49 4.51 3.73
C GLN A 71 20.23 4.44 4.57
N GLU A 72 20.10 3.38 5.38
CA GLU A 72 19.01 3.25 6.33
C GLU A 72 18.99 4.39 7.35
N GLN A 73 20.15 4.75 7.91
CA GLN A 73 20.25 5.84 8.89
C GLN A 73 19.80 7.18 8.29
N LYS A 74 20.17 7.45 7.03
CA LYS A 74 19.77 8.67 6.32
C LYS A 74 18.26 8.74 6.11
N LEU A 75 17.61 7.63 5.75
CA LEU A 75 16.16 7.58 5.56
C LEU A 75 15.43 7.72 6.90
N MET A 76 15.86 6.97 7.91
CA MET A 76 15.30 7.05 9.26
C MET A 76 15.35 8.47 9.81
N ARG A 77 16.50 9.16 9.70
CA ARG A 77 16.64 10.52 10.23
C ARG A 77 15.65 11.49 9.61
N GLN A 78 15.36 11.38 8.32
CA GLN A 78 14.37 12.22 7.65
C GLN A 78 12.95 11.97 8.18
N ILE A 79 12.61 10.71 8.43
CA ILE A 79 11.29 10.33 8.95
C ILE A 79 11.15 10.78 10.39
N VAL A 80 12.12 10.49 11.25
CA VAL A 80 12.12 10.90 12.67
C VAL A 80 11.96 12.42 12.79
N LEU A 81 12.77 13.20 12.05
CA LEU A 81 12.66 14.66 12.07
C LEU A 81 11.29 15.14 11.57
N THR A 82 10.68 14.45 10.61
CA THR A 82 9.35 14.85 10.11
C THR A 82 8.27 14.54 11.14
N VAL A 83 8.33 13.36 11.76
CA VAL A 83 7.39 12.96 12.82
C VAL A 83 7.49 13.92 14.01
N GLU A 84 8.70 14.22 14.49
CA GLU A 84 8.91 15.14 15.62
C GLU A 84 8.44 16.58 15.33
N ASN A 85 8.59 17.08 14.09
CA ASN A 85 8.26 18.47 13.75
C ASN A 85 6.82 18.67 13.24
N LYS A 86 6.18 17.63 12.69
CA LYS A 86 4.88 17.74 12.01
C LYS A 86 3.82 16.78 12.54
N GLU A 87 4.07 16.19 13.70
CA GLU A 87 3.24 15.16 14.34
C GLU A 87 1.73 15.44 14.24
N SER A 88 1.30 16.62 14.68
CA SER A 88 -0.12 17.01 14.73
C SER A 88 -0.78 17.05 13.36
N SER A 89 -0.02 17.37 12.31
CA SER A 89 -0.51 17.46 10.92
C SER A 89 -0.52 16.13 10.17
N LEU A 90 0.09 15.07 10.72
CA LEU A 90 0.07 13.76 10.10
C LEU A 90 -1.32 13.13 10.24
N THR A 91 -1.77 12.52 9.15
CA THR A 91 -2.93 11.60 9.18
C THR A 91 -2.63 10.36 10.03
N SER A 92 -3.66 9.64 10.48
CA SER A 92 -3.48 8.41 11.25
C SER A 92 -2.62 7.40 10.48
N GLY A 93 -2.94 7.15 9.21
CA GLY A 93 -2.21 6.21 8.37
C GLY A 93 -0.77 6.62 8.09
N GLN A 94 -0.45 7.92 7.97
CA GLN A 94 0.94 8.38 7.87
C GLN A 94 1.74 8.10 9.14
N LEU A 95 1.12 8.30 10.32
CA LEU A 95 1.74 7.98 11.60
C LEU A 95 1.91 6.47 11.77
N ALA A 96 0.88 5.68 11.47
CA ALA A 96 0.91 4.23 11.51
C ALA A 96 2.02 3.66 10.62
N LEU A 97 2.11 4.12 9.38
CA LEU A 97 3.16 3.73 8.46
C LEU A 97 4.56 4.12 8.97
N SER A 98 4.68 5.27 9.66
CA SER A 98 5.94 5.72 10.27
C SER A 98 6.38 4.80 11.40
N ILE A 99 5.43 4.37 12.24
CA ILE A 99 5.67 3.38 13.29
C ILE A 99 6.11 2.04 12.68
N LEU A 100 5.40 1.54 11.66
CA LEU A 100 5.77 0.32 10.94
C LEU A 100 7.18 0.40 10.33
N ALA A 101 7.49 1.51 9.65
CA ALA A 101 8.79 1.70 9.01
C ALA A 101 9.93 1.78 10.01
N LEU A 102 9.76 2.56 11.09
CA LEU A 102 10.78 2.76 12.13
C LEU A 102 10.99 1.49 12.96
N GLY A 103 9.93 0.74 13.24
CA GLY A 103 9.99 -0.50 14.01
C GLY A 103 9.99 -1.78 13.19
N ALA A 104 10.26 -1.71 11.87
CA ALA A 104 10.36 -2.91 11.03
C ALA A 104 11.42 -3.91 11.55
N CYS A 105 12.49 -3.41 12.17
CA CYS A 105 13.52 -4.18 12.84
C CYS A 105 14.31 -3.32 13.86
N LYS A 106 15.01 -3.97 14.79
CA LYS A 106 15.86 -3.36 15.81
C LYS A 106 17.26 -3.05 15.30
N ARG A 107 17.69 -1.79 15.42
CA ARG A 107 19.08 -1.38 15.22
C ARG A 107 19.89 -1.42 16.52
N PRO A 108 21.21 -1.67 16.46
CA PRO A 108 22.09 -1.57 17.64
C PRO A 108 22.27 -0.13 18.14
N ASP A 109 22.30 0.85 17.24
CA ASP A 109 22.39 2.28 17.53
C ASP A 109 20.98 2.88 17.62
N GLU A 110 20.35 2.73 18.78
CA GLU A 110 18.99 3.24 19.05
C GLU A 110 18.93 4.78 18.99
N MET A 111 18.80 5.34 17.79
CA MET A 111 18.53 6.77 17.60
C MET A 111 17.09 7.14 17.96
N PHE A 112 16.17 6.16 17.96
CA PHE A 112 14.75 6.37 18.23
C PHE A 112 14.25 5.34 19.26
N LYS A 113 14.03 5.77 20.51
CA LYS A 113 13.59 4.92 21.61
C LYS A 113 12.11 5.05 21.96
N ASN A 114 11.41 6.02 21.37
CA ASN A 114 10.11 6.44 21.88
C ASN A 114 8.93 5.92 21.05
N TYR A 115 8.88 4.61 20.81
CA TYR A 115 7.73 4.00 20.15
C TYR A 115 6.45 4.13 20.98
N SER A 116 6.56 4.13 22.31
CA SER A 116 5.41 4.22 23.21
C SER A 116 4.61 5.50 22.99
N ASP A 117 5.28 6.65 22.83
CA ASP A 117 4.58 7.91 22.61
C ASP A 117 3.93 7.96 21.23
N LEU A 118 4.62 7.50 20.17
CA LEU A 118 4.01 7.42 18.84
C LEU A 118 2.81 6.49 18.79
N VAL A 119 2.89 5.35 19.47
CA VAL A 119 1.77 4.38 19.56
C VAL A 119 0.60 5.05 20.27
N LYS A 120 0.81 5.73 21.41
CA LYS A 120 -0.24 6.46 22.11
C LYS A 120 -0.87 7.57 21.27
N GLN A 121 -0.08 8.27 20.46
CA GLN A 121 -0.62 9.26 19.52
C GLN A 121 -1.46 8.60 18.42
N LEU A 122 -1.03 7.45 17.92
CA LEU A 122 -1.79 6.67 16.96
C LEU A 122 -3.11 6.17 17.57
N GLU A 123 -3.12 5.76 18.84
CA GLU A 123 -4.35 5.41 19.55
C GLU A 123 -5.35 6.59 19.52
N ASN A 124 -4.89 7.81 19.82
CA ASN A 124 -5.74 8.99 19.77
C ASN A 124 -6.26 9.27 18.36
N LYS A 125 -5.39 9.24 17.35
CA LYS A 125 -5.79 9.47 15.94
C LYS A 125 -6.75 8.39 15.43
N PHE A 126 -6.55 7.14 15.81
CA PHE A 126 -7.50 6.07 15.52
C PHE A 126 -8.87 6.34 16.16
N GLN A 127 -8.91 6.84 17.40
CA GLN A 127 -10.18 7.24 18.01
C GLN A 127 -10.84 8.43 17.31
N GLU A 128 -10.06 9.39 16.80
CA GLU A 128 -10.58 10.50 15.98
C GLU A 128 -11.21 9.99 14.68
N GLU A 129 -10.61 9.00 14.03
CA GLU A 129 -11.18 8.34 12.86
C GLU A 129 -12.53 7.69 13.19
N ILE A 130 -12.59 6.92 14.29
CA ILE A 130 -13.83 6.25 14.74
C ILE A 130 -14.91 7.28 15.09
N LYS A 131 -14.56 8.36 15.78
CA LYS A 131 -15.50 9.43 16.12
C LYS A 131 -16.05 10.11 14.87
N ASN A 132 -15.22 10.39 13.87
CA ASN A 132 -15.71 10.98 12.62
C ASN A 132 -16.67 10.04 11.89
N MET A 133 -16.43 8.73 11.93
CA MET A 133 -17.35 7.72 11.38
C MET A 133 -18.71 7.73 12.08
N GLU A 134 -18.75 7.93 13.39
CA GLU A 134 -20.01 8.05 14.15
C GLU A 134 -20.80 9.31 13.78
N GLU A 135 -20.08 10.40 13.48
CA GLU A 135 -20.68 11.70 13.16
C GLU A 135 -21.02 11.87 11.66
N HIS A 136 -20.35 11.16 10.77
CA HIS A 136 -20.40 11.38 9.31
C HIS A 136 -20.71 10.11 8.52
N ASP A 137 -21.80 9.41 8.88
CA ASP A 137 -22.33 8.28 8.11
C ASP A 137 -21.25 7.22 7.80
N ASP A 138 -20.56 6.76 8.84
CA ASP A 138 -19.46 5.78 8.78
C ASP A 138 -18.25 6.20 7.92
N ASN A 139 -18.10 7.48 7.56
CA ASN A 139 -16.92 7.96 6.84
C ASN A 139 -15.78 8.32 7.82
N PRO A 140 -14.59 7.71 7.71
CA PRO A 140 -13.42 8.13 8.48
C PRO A 140 -12.93 9.51 8.02
N LEU A 141 -12.10 10.19 8.82
CA LEU A 141 -11.38 11.41 8.41
C LEU A 141 -10.51 11.12 7.18
N THR A 142 -9.97 9.91 7.10
CA THR A 142 -9.16 9.44 5.97
C THR A 142 -9.90 8.44 5.09
N ASN A 143 -9.59 7.14 5.21
CA ASN A 143 -10.17 6.05 4.46
C ASN A 143 -9.88 4.70 5.14
N TYR A 144 -10.54 3.62 4.72
CA TYR A 144 -10.35 2.30 5.32
C TYR A 144 -8.96 1.71 5.09
N TYR A 145 -8.20 2.17 4.10
CA TYR A 145 -6.82 1.73 3.91
C TYR A 145 -5.94 2.26 5.06
N GLN A 146 -6.08 3.54 5.41
CA GLN A 146 -5.41 4.14 6.56
C GLN A 146 -5.93 3.59 7.89
N LEU A 147 -7.24 3.44 8.04
CA LEU A 147 -7.82 2.79 9.24
C LEU A 147 -7.27 1.37 9.45
N SER A 148 -7.04 0.63 8.36
CA SER A 148 -6.40 -0.69 8.41
C SER A 148 -4.93 -0.61 8.81
N LEU A 149 -4.18 0.38 8.31
CA LEU A 149 -2.80 0.65 8.75
C LEU A 149 -2.75 0.95 10.25
N ASP A 150 -3.71 1.73 10.76
CA ASP A 150 -3.80 2.08 12.18
C ASP A 150 -3.93 0.82 13.03
N VAL A 151 -4.91 -0.03 12.72
CA VAL A 151 -5.13 -1.30 13.44
C VAL A 151 -3.92 -2.23 13.32
N LEU A 152 -3.30 -2.31 12.14
CA LEU A 152 -2.10 -3.13 11.92
C LEU A 152 -0.93 -2.66 12.79
N ALA A 153 -0.65 -1.36 12.80
CA ALA A 153 0.44 -0.78 13.59
C ALA A 153 0.16 -0.90 15.09
N LEU A 154 -1.05 -0.57 15.55
CA LEU A 154 -1.44 -0.74 16.96
C LEU A 154 -1.33 -2.22 17.39
N CYS A 155 -1.73 -3.16 16.55
CA CYS A 155 -1.59 -4.58 16.84
C CYS A 155 -0.11 -5.02 16.98
N LEU A 156 0.74 -4.67 16.01
CA LEU A 156 2.15 -5.10 16.00
C LEU A 156 3.00 -4.44 17.10
N PHE A 157 2.57 -3.29 17.62
CA PHE A 157 3.31 -2.52 18.61
C PHE A 157 2.62 -2.51 19.99
N SER A 158 1.67 -3.41 20.22
CA SER A 158 0.96 -3.56 21.49
C SER A 158 0.24 -2.29 21.96
N GLY A 159 -0.27 -1.50 21.01
CA GLY A 159 -1.13 -0.36 21.28
C GLY A 159 -2.54 -0.76 21.73
N ASN A 160 -3.24 0.18 22.34
CA ASN A 160 -4.59 -0.03 22.86
C ASN A 160 -5.67 0.29 21.81
N TYR A 161 -6.50 -0.69 21.50
CA TYR A 161 -7.64 -0.55 20.59
C TYR A 161 -8.74 -1.54 20.95
N SER A 162 -9.99 -1.22 20.60
CA SER A 162 -11.14 -2.09 20.87
C SER A 162 -11.34 -3.12 19.75
N ILE A 163 -11.23 -4.40 20.10
CA ILE A 163 -11.47 -5.51 19.18
C ILE A 163 -12.93 -5.51 18.71
N SER A 164 -13.89 -5.14 19.57
CA SER A 164 -15.31 -5.05 19.21
C SER A 164 -15.57 -3.93 18.19
N ILE A 165 -14.85 -2.80 18.29
CA ILE A 165 -14.90 -1.74 17.27
C ILE A 165 -14.33 -2.26 15.95
N VAL A 166 -13.21 -2.97 15.97
CA VAL A 166 -12.63 -3.59 14.76
C VAL A 166 -13.63 -4.58 14.13
N ALA A 167 -14.19 -5.50 14.91
CA ALA A 167 -15.17 -6.47 14.43
C ALA A 167 -16.43 -5.82 13.82
N THR A 168 -16.87 -4.69 14.39
CA THR A 168 -18.05 -3.97 13.90
C THR A 168 -17.75 -3.13 12.66
N LYS A 169 -16.71 -2.29 12.71
CA LYS A 169 -16.41 -1.31 11.65
C LYS A 169 -15.77 -1.95 10.41
N PHE A 170 -15.02 -3.04 10.54
CA PHE A 170 -14.35 -3.68 9.39
C PHE A 170 -15.25 -4.68 8.63
N ASN A 171 -16.57 -4.55 8.73
CA ASN A 171 -17.51 -5.39 7.98
C ASN A 171 -17.20 -5.31 6.45
N PRO A 172 -16.98 -6.44 5.76
CA PRO A 172 -16.65 -6.47 4.32
C PRO A 172 -17.71 -5.87 3.37
N GLU A 173 -18.94 -5.67 3.85
CA GLU A 173 -20.01 -5.00 3.11
C GLU A 173 -20.04 -3.48 3.37
N ASN A 174 -19.14 -2.95 4.19
CA ASN A 174 -19.06 -1.51 4.44
C ASN A 174 -18.70 -0.76 3.16
N LYS A 175 -19.42 0.35 2.89
CA LYS A 175 -19.23 1.19 1.69
C LYS A 175 -17.81 1.74 1.52
N ASN A 176 -17.02 1.84 2.59
CA ASN A 176 -15.65 2.33 2.52
C ASN A 176 -14.65 1.35 1.87
N TYR A 177 -15.06 0.12 1.57
CA TYR A 177 -14.30 -0.79 0.71
C TYR A 177 -14.54 -0.57 -0.78
N TYR A 178 -15.44 0.33 -1.17
CA TYR A 178 -15.88 0.50 -2.55
C TYR A 178 -15.72 1.94 -3.03
N PHE A 179 -15.25 2.08 -4.28
CA PHE A 179 -15.16 3.34 -5.02
C PHE A 179 -15.80 3.16 -6.39
N HIS A 180 -16.80 3.96 -6.72
CA HIS A 180 -17.73 3.78 -7.82
C HIS A 180 -18.37 2.39 -7.88
N GLY A 181 -18.72 1.83 -6.72
CA GLY A 181 -19.22 0.46 -6.60
C GLY A 181 -18.19 -0.63 -6.92
N GLN A 182 -16.93 -0.27 -7.19
CA GLN A 182 -15.84 -1.21 -7.40
C GLN A 182 -15.10 -1.46 -6.09
N PHE A 183 -14.87 -2.73 -5.77
CA PHE A 183 -14.11 -3.11 -4.58
C PHE A 183 -12.64 -2.67 -4.70
N SER A 184 -12.16 -1.94 -3.70
CA SER A 184 -10.77 -1.53 -3.57
C SER A 184 -9.91 -2.68 -3.07
N VAL A 185 -9.12 -3.28 -3.98
CA VAL A 185 -8.21 -4.37 -3.65
C VAL A 185 -7.18 -3.95 -2.62
N ASP A 186 -6.61 -2.75 -2.73
CA ASP A 186 -5.64 -2.19 -1.79
C ASP A 186 -6.23 -2.09 -0.38
N THR A 187 -7.44 -1.53 -0.26
CA THR A 187 -8.15 -1.39 1.01
C THR A 187 -8.46 -2.74 1.64
N GLY A 188 -8.99 -3.67 0.83
CA GLY A 188 -9.27 -5.03 1.30
C GLY A 188 -8.02 -5.78 1.74
N ALA A 189 -6.92 -5.65 0.99
CA ALA A 189 -5.66 -6.31 1.30
C ALA A 189 -5.06 -5.80 2.62
N MET A 190 -5.04 -4.48 2.82
CA MET A 190 -4.56 -3.90 4.07
C MET A 190 -5.44 -4.30 5.26
N ALA A 191 -6.77 -4.34 5.08
CA ALA A 191 -7.70 -4.82 6.09
C ALA A 191 -7.43 -6.28 6.45
N VAL A 192 -7.17 -7.15 5.48
CA VAL A 192 -6.79 -8.55 5.73
C VAL A 192 -5.52 -8.63 6.58
N LEU A 193 -4.49 -7.85 6.27
CA LEU A 193 -3.25 -7.82 7.06
C LEU A 193 -3.53 -7.40 8.51
N ALA A 194 -4.27 -6.30 8.71
CA ALA A 194 -4.64 -5.79 10.02
C ALA A 194 -5.46 -6.80 10.84
N LEU A 195 -6.55 -7.31 10.27
CA LEU A 195 -7.43 -8.29 10.91
C LEU A 195 -6.69 -9.60 11.22
N THR A 196 -5.78 -10.03 10.36
CA THR A 196 -4.94 -11.19 10.60
C THR A 196 -3.99 -10.96 11.77
N CYS A 197 -3.41 -9.76 11.92
CA CYS A 197 -2.64 -9.40 13.11
C CYS A 197 -3.47 -9.53 14.39
N VAL A 198 -4.65 -8.88 14.43
CA VAL A 198 -5.54 -8.90 15.61
C VAL A 198 -5.89 -10.34 15.99
N LYS A 199 -6.22 -11.17 15.00
CA LYS A 199 -6.51 -12.58 15.21
C LYS A 199 -5.31 -13.32 15.81
N ARG A 200 -4.10 -13.14 15.28
CA ARG A 200 -2.87 -13.82 15.77
C ARG A 200 -2.50 -13.37 17.19
N ASP A 201 -2.52 -12.08 17.46
CA ASP A 201 -2.13 -11.52 18.77
C ASP A 201 -3.04 -12.02 19.91
N LYS A 202 -4.34 -12.18 19.63
CA LYS A 202 -5.35 -12.46 20.65
C LYS A 202 -5.86 -13.90 20.69
N THR A 203 -5.37 -14.79 19.81
CA THR A 203 -5.78 -16.21 19.76
C THR A 203 -5.54 -16.95 21.10
N ASN A 204 -4.54 -16.54 21.89
CA ASN A 204 -4.24 -17.13 23.19
C ASN A 204 -4.94 -16.44 24.37
N SER A 205 -5.77 -15.42 24.12
CA SER A 205 -6.48 -14.70 25.19
C SER A 205 -7.62 -15.55 25.75
N GLN A 206 -7.66 -15.74 27.06
CA GLN A 206 -8.73 -16.47 27.74
C GLN A 206 -10.03 -15.67 27.88
N ASN A 207 -10.04 -14.39 27.50
CA ASN A 207 -11.21 -13.52 27.62
C ASN A 207 -12.33 -13.95 26.67
N ILE A 208 -13.45 -14.40 27.23
CA ILE A 208 -14.62 -14.93 26.52
C ILE A 208 -15.22 -13.89 25.56
N MET A 209 -15.23 -12.60 25.94
CA MET A 209 -15.81 -11.53 25.14
C MET A 209 -15.09 -11.38 23.78
N TYR A 210 -13.77 -11.58 23.76
CA TYR A 210 -13.00 -11.52 22.53
C TYR A 210 -13.24 -12.72 21.61
N ARG A 211 -13.73 -13.86 22.10
CA ARG A 211 -13.91 -15.04 21.23
C ARG A 211 -14.93 -14.77 20.13
N GLN A 212 -16.07 -14.17 20.46
CA GLN A 212 -17.11 -13.87 19.49
C GLN A 212 -16.62 -12.83 18.46
N ASP A 213 -15.96 -11.76 18.92
CA ASP A 213 -15.39 -10.76 18.01
C ASP A 213 -14.30 -11.35 17.09
N LEU A 214 -13.47 -12.26 17.60
CA LEU A 214 -12.44 -12.95 16.82
C LEU A 214 -13.01 -13.93 15.79
N GLU A 215 -14.16 -14.55 16.08
CA GLU A 215 -14.91 -15.35 15.11
C GLU A 215 -15.48 -14.48 13.98
N ILE A 216 -16.08 -13.33 14.34
CA ILE A 216 -16.56 -12.33 13.38
C ILE A 216 -15.41 -11.85 12.50
N ILE A 217 -14.28 -11.45 13.09
CA ILE A 217 -13.07 -11.06 12.36
C ILE A 217 -12.59 -12.19 11.44
N GLY A 218 -12.69 -13.45 11.87
CA GLY A 218 -12.42 -14.62 11.04
C GLY A 218 -13.27 -14.65 9.77
N GLY A 219 -14.58 -14.44 9.91
CA GLY A 219 -15.52 -14.34 8.79
C GLY A 219 -15.23 -13.15 7.88
N HIS A 220 -14.82 -12.00 8.45
CA HIS A 220 -14.44 -10.82 7.67
C HIS A 220 -13.24 -11.09 6.79
N ILE A 221 -12.19 -11.72 7.33
CA ILE A 221 -11.01 -12.09 6.54
C ILE A 221 -11.41 -13.03 5.40
N GLU A 222 -12.23 -14.05 5.66
CA GLU A 222 -12.67 -14.97 4.60
C GLU A 222 -13.42 -14.23 3.48
N SER A 223 -14.35 -13.36 3.83
CA SER A 223 -15.12 -12.57 2.84
C SER A 223 -14.23 -11.63 2.04
N LEU A 224 -13.31 -10.90 2.70
CA LEU A 224 -12.36 -10.02 2.02
C LEU A 224 -11.44 -10.79 1.07
N ILE A 225 -10.96 -11.98 1.44
CA ILE A 225 -10.18 -12.83 0.55
C ILE A 225 -10.98 -13.26 -0.69
N ARG A 226 -12.26 -13.61 -0.52
CA ARG A 226 -13.13 -13.91 -1.67
C ARG A 226 -13.30 -12.69 -2.58
N LYS A 227 -13.46 -11.48 -2.02
CA LYS A 227 -13.56 -10.23 -2.79
C LYS A 227 -12.24 -9.87 -3.50
N ILE A 228 -11.09 -10.07 -2.87
CA ILE A 228 -9.77 -9.88 -3.49
C ILE A 228 -9.59 -10.84 -4.67
N LEU A 229 -9.87 -12.14 -4.47
CA LEU A 229 -9.74 -13.16 -5.51
C LEU A 229 -10.71 -12.95 -6.67
N SER A 230 -11.88 -12.34 -6.45
CA SER A 230 -12.83 -12.01 -7.52
C SER A 230 -12.33 -10.87 -8.43
N GLN A 231 -11.35 -10.08 -7.98
CA GLN A 231 -10.69 -9.05 -8.80
C GLN A 231 -9.47 -9.58 -9.57
N LYS A 232 -9.19 -10.88 -9.51
CA LYS A 232 -8.07 -11.50 -10.24
C LYS A 232 -8.33 -11.51 -11.75
N LYS A 233 -7.42 -10.91 -12.50
CA LYS A 233 -7.40 -10.89 -13.97
C LYS A 233 -6.86 -12.19 -14.56
N GLU A 234 -7.13 -12.40 -15.84
CA GLU A 234 -6.66 -13.58 -16.58
C GLU A 234 -5.13 -13.64 -16.63
N ASP A 235 -4.45 -12.50 -16.73
CA ASP A 235 -2.99 -12.40 -16.75
C ASP A 235 -2.32 -12.64 -15.38
N GLY A 236 -3.12 -12.78 -14.32
CA GLY A 236 -2.65 -13.07 -12.96
C GLY A 236 -2.54 -11.83 -12.07
N LEU A 237 -2.75 -10.61 -12.58
CA LEU A 237 -2.84 -9.42 -11.71
C LEU A 237 -4.10 -9.46 -10.84
N ILE A 238 -4.06 -8.82 -9.67
CA ILE A 238 -5.18 -8.77 -8.73
C ILE A 238 -5.61 -7.31 -8.58
N GLY A 239 -6.77 -6.96 -9.12
CA GLY A 239 -7.16 -5.57 -9.36
C GLY A 239 -6.36 -4.97 -10.52
N ASN A 240 -5.30 -4.22 -10.23
CA ASN A 240 -4.36 -3.69 -11.21
C ASN A 240 -2.90 -3.95 -10.78
N ILE A 241 -1.94 -3.48 -11.58
CA ILE A 241 -0.51 -3.71 -11.33
C ILE A 241 -0.02 -3.11 -10.00
N TYR A 242 -0.66 -2.02 -9.53
CA TYR A 242 -0.30 -1.30 -8.32
C TYR A 242 -0.93 -1.92 -7.06
N SER A 243 -2.13 -2.50 -7.16
CA SER A 243 -2.79 -3.19 -6.05
C SER A 243 -2.33 -4.63 -5.82
N THR A 244 -1.67 -5.21 -6.83
CA THR A 244 -1.26 -6.63 -6.82
C THR A 244 -0.29 -6.93 -5.67
N GLY A 245 0.60 -6.01 -5.31
CA GLY A 245 1.63 -6.27 -4.29
C GLY A 245 1.06 -6.55 -2.92
N GLU A 246 0.17 -5.69 -2.43
CA GLU A 246 -0.44 -5.89 -1.12
C GLU A 246 -1.50 -7.00 -1.15
N ALA A 247 -2.18 -7.21 -2.29
CA ALA A 247 -3.04 -8.37 -2.48
C ALA A 247 -2.28 -9.70 -2.32
N MET A 248 -1.06 -9.79 -2.86
CA MET A 248 -0.18 -10.95 -2.64
C MET A 248 0.14 -11.12 -1.15
N GLN A 249 0.48 -10.04 -0.44
CA GLN A 249 0.74 -10.11 1.01
C GLN A 249 -0.48 -10.61 1.79
N ALA A 250 -1.67 -10.10 1.47
CA ALA A 250 -2.93 -10.54 2.07
C ALA A 250 -3.18 -12.03 1.83
N LEU A 251 -2.93 -12.53 0.62
CA LEU A 251 -3.10 -13.94 0.27
C LEU A 251 -2.03 -14.84 0.92
N PHE A 252 -0.81 -14.35 1.14
CA PHE A 252 0.25 -15.10 1.83
C PHE A 252 -0.13 -15.44 3.27
N VAL A 253 -0.84 -14.54 3.96
CA VAL A 253 -1.15 -14.70 5.39
C VAL A 253 -2.49 -15.36 5.67
N SER A 254 -3.23 -15.73 4.61
CA SER A 254 -4.63 -16.17 4.63
C SER A 254 -4.88 -17.44 3.80
N SER A 255 -3.84 -18.24 3.58
CA SER A 255 -3.87 -19.47 2.77
C SER A 255 -4.94 -20.49 3.16
N HIS A 256 -5.46 -20.43 4.39
CA HIS A 256 -6.54 -21.28 4.87
C HIS A 256 -7.94 -20.88 4.36
N TYR A 257 -8.10 -19.69 3.76
CA TYR A 257 -9.38 -19.22 3.23
C TYR A 257 -9.54 -19.43 1.71
N TYR A 258 -8.54 -20.02 1.04
CA TYR A 258 -8.65 -20.35 -0.39
C TYR A 258 -7.89 -21.64 -0.74
N LYS A 259 -8.20 -22.18 -1.91
CA LYS A 259 -7.53 -23.36 -2.49
C LYS A 259 -6.47 -22.91 -3.49
N LYS A 260 -5.39 -23.69 -3.64
CA LYS A 260 -4.34 -23.48 -4.64
C LYS A 260 -4.87 -23.35 -6.08
N SER A 261 -6.01 -23.96 -6.40
CA SER A 261 -6.64 -23.81 -7.72
C SER A 261 -7.26 -22.43 -7.97
N GLN A 262 -7.48 -21.61 -6.94
CA GLN A 262 -8.12 -20.30 -7.04
C GLN A 262 -7.10 -19.19 -7.35
N TRP A 263 -5.83 -19.40 -7.02
CA TRP A 263 -4.77 -18.44 -7.26
C TRP A 263 -3.46 -19.15 -7.58
N ASP A 264 -2.85 -18.78 -8.70
CA ASP A 264 -1.49 -19.21 -9.06
C ASP A 264 -0.53 -18.06 -8.73
N CYS A 265 0.15 -18.16 -7.59
CA CYS A 265 1.07 -17.14 -7.14
C CYS A 265 2.22 -16.93 -8.15
N GLN A 266 2.75 -18.01 -8.73
CA GLN A 266 3.90 -17.95 -9.65
C GLN A 266 3.53 -17.16 -10.90
N LYS A 267 2.32 -17.36 -11.43
CA LYS A 267 1.78 -16.58 -12.54
C LYS A 267 1.72 -15.09 -12.20
N THR A 268 1.14 -14.74 -11.05
CA THR A 268 1.08 -13.34 -10.58
C THR A 268 2.48 -12.72 -10.47
N ARG A 269 3.41 -13.41 -9.79
CA ARG A 269 4.79 -12.93 -9.63
C ARG A 269 5.48 -12.72 -10.97
N ASN A 270 5.40 -13.70 -11.87
CA ASN A 270 6.02 -13.60 -13.20
C ASN A 270 5.45 -12.44 -14.00
N LYS A 271 4.13 -12.25 -13.96
CA LYS A 271 3.47 -11.11 -14.60
C LYS A 271 3.97 -9.78 -14.06
N VAL A 272 4.11 -9.64 -12.73
CA VAL A 272 4.70 -8.42 -12.14
C VAL A 272 6.14 -8.22 -12.63
N LEU A 273 6.98 -9.26 -12.62
CA LEU A 273 8.37 -9.16 -13.06
C LEU A 273 8.49 -8.74 -14.53
N GLU A 274 7.56 -9.14 -15.40
CA GLU A 274 7.48 -8.69 -16.79
C GLU A 274 7.16 -7.19 -16.93
N GLU A 275 6.40 -6.61 -16.00
CA GLU A 275 6.00 -5.20 -16.04
C GLU A 275 7.07 -4.25 -15.46
N ILE A 276 7.91 -4.73 -14.54
CA ILE A 276 9.01 -3.93 -13.94
C ILE A 276 9.91 -3.25 -14.99
N PRO A 277 10.50 -3.96 -15.98
CA PRO A 277 11.41 -3.35 -16.95
C PRO A 277 10.69 -2.38 -17.91
N LYS A 278 9.35 -2.45 -18.02
CA LYS A 278 8.56 -1.48 -18.80
C LYS A 278 8.42 -0.13 -18.09
N GLY A 279 8.91 -0.02 -16.86
CA GLY A 279 8.94 1.23 -16.11
C GLY A 279 7.55 1.64 -15.62
N VAL A 280 6.68 0.69 -15.27
CA VAL A 280 5.36 1.00 -14.68
C VAL A 280 5.46 1.48 -13.23
N PHE A 281 6.54 1.12 -12.52
CA PHE A 281 6.83 1.49 -11.13
C PHE A 281 7.80 2.68 -11.06
N ARG A 282 7.44 3.82 -11.66
CA ARG A 282 8.21 5.08 -11.57
C ARG A 282 7.98 5.84 -10.27
N MET A 283 6.84 5.58 -9.62
CA MET A 283 6.54 6.14 -8.30
C MET A 283 7.20 5.30 -7.20
N PRO A 284 7.99 5.90 -6.30
CA PRO A 284 8.69 5.14 -5.26
C PRO A 284 7.72 4.46 -4.30
N THR A 285 6.55 5.03 -4.05
CA THR A 285 5.51 4.37 -3.23
C THR A 285 4.99 3.10 -3.92
N ALA A 286 4.71 3.15 -5.21
CA ALA A 286 4.29 1.98 -5.98
C ALA A 286 5.36 0.88 -5.97
N ALA A 287 6.63 1.25 -6.17
CA ALA A 287 7.76 0.33 -6.09
C ALA A 287 7.92 -0.27 -4.68
N ALA A 288 7.69 0.53 -3.64
CA ALA A 288 7.78 0.11 -2.25
C ALA A 288 6.67 -0.89 -1.86
N GLN A 289 5.45 -0.75 -2.35
CA GLN A 289 4.34 -1.64 -1.98
C GLN A 289 4.43 -3.03 -2.64
N ILE A 290 5.04 -3.14 -3.82
CA ILE A 290 5.20 -4.42 -4.52
C ILE A 290 6.41 -5.23 -4.04
N LEU A 291 7.49 -4.56 -3.64
CA LEU A 291 8.77 -5.21 -3.32
C LEU A 291 8.68 -6.27 -2.20
N PRO A 292 7.97 -6.07 -1.06
CA PRO A 292 7.93 -7.07 0.00
C PRO A 292 7.35 -8.39 -0.49
N ALA A 293 6.24 -8.34 -1.25
CA ALA A 293 5.60 -9.54 -1.78
C ALA A 293 6.52 -10.32 -2.73
N LEU A 294 7.27 -9.63 -3.60
CA LEU A 294 8.25 -10.27 -4.48
C LEU A 294 9.37 -10.98 -3.72
N LEU A 295 9.64 -10.56 -2.49
CA LEU A 295 10.61 -11.16 -1.56
C LEU A 295 9.98 -12.12 -0.56
N GLY A 296 8.71 -12.53 -0.76
CA GLY A 296 8.00 -13.44 0.14
C GLY A 296 7.72 -12.84 1.52
N LYS A 297 7.70 -11.51 1.62
CA LYS A 297 7.47 -10.74 2.85
C LYS A 297 6.12 -10.05 2.86
N THR A 298 5.67 -9.75 4.06
CA THR A 298 4.42 -9.05 4.35
C THR A 298 4.65 -8.01 5.43
N TYR A 299 3.72 -7.07 5.59
CA TYR A 299 3.78 -6.14 6.73
C TYR A 299 3.62 -6.82 8.10
N LEU A 300 3.16 -8.08 8.16
CA LEU A 300 3.19 -8.89 9.39
C LEU A 300 4.59 -9.38 9.77
N ASP A 301 5.60 -9.22 8.91
CA ASP A 301 7.00 -9.52 9.22
C ASP A 301 7.72 -8.38 9.96
N VAL A 302 7.04 -7.24 10.19
CA VAL A 302 7.54 -6.15 11.03
C VAL A 302 7.72 -6.64 12.46
N ASN A 303 8.94 -6.52 12.99
CA ASN A 303 9.24 -6.93 14.35
C ASN A 303 10.28 -6.01 14.99
N LYS A 304 9.82 -5.10 15.85
CA LYS A 304 10.63 -4.10 16.54
C LYS A 304 11.71 -4.68 17.46
N ASP A 305 11.62 -5.96 17.83
CA ASP A 305 12.53 -6.63 18.76
C ASP A 305 13.56 -7.51 18.02
N SER A 306 13.31 -7.85 16.74
CA SER A 306 14.24 -8.63 15.92
C SER A 306 15.35 -7.75 15.34
N PRO A 307 16.63 -8.17 15.38
CA PRO A 307 17.71 -7.39 14.77
C PRO A 307 17.50 -7.21 13.26
N CYS A 308 17.88 -6.04 12.74
CA CYS A 308 17.89 -5.79 11.31
C CYS A 308 18.90 -6.69 10.58
N VAL A 309 18.47 -7.29 9.46
CA VAL A 309 19.31 -8.14 8.61
C VAL A 309 19.65 -7.40 7.32
N TYR A 310 20.95 -7.26 7.05
CA TYR A 310 21.47 -6.58 5.87
C TYR A 310 22.00 -7.61 4.87
N LYS A 311 21.33 -7.76 3.71
CA LYS A 311 21.78 -8.67 2.64
C LYS A 311 22.88 -7.98 1.83
N SER A 312 24.11 -8.03 2.34
CA SER A 312 25.28 -7.48 1.65
C SER A 312 25.52 -8.18 0.30
N GLY A 313 25.75 -7.40 -0.76
CA GLY A 313 26.23 -7.89 -2.07
C GLY A 313 25.19 -8.42 -3.05
N ALA A 314 23.88 -8.42 -2.73
CA ALA A 314 22.84 -8.96 -3.61
C ALA A 314 22.31 -7.95 -4.65
N PHE A 315 22.56 -6.65 -4.45
CA PHE A 315 22.07 -5.57 -5.32
C PHE A 315 23.21 -4.62 -5.67
N ASN A 316 23.47 -4.44 -6.96
CA ASN A 316 24.37 -3.39 -7.44
C ASN A 316 23.63 -2.05 -7.38
N LEU A 317 23.69 -1.40 -6.23
CA LEU A 317 23.16 -0.06 -6.03
C LEU A 317 24.06 0.93 -6.77
N SER A 318 23.81 1.12 -8.07
CA SER A 318 24.44 2.19 -8.82
C SER A 318 23.84 3.52 -8.33
N THR A 319 24.66 4.32 -7.64
CA THR A 319 24.36 5.71 -7.32
C THR A 319 24.60 6.65 -8.50
N GLN A 320 24.54 6.14 -9.74
CA GLN A 320 24.58 7.02 -10.90
C GLN A 320 23.39 7.97 -10.80
N GLU A 321 23.69 9.24 -10.51
CA GLU A 321 22.79 10.33 -10.78
C GLU A 321 22.28 10.17 -12.21
N PRO A 322 20.99 10.43 -12.47
CA PRO A 322 20.49 10.47 -13.84
C PRO A 322 21.44 11.36 -14.63
N THR A 323 22.15 10.75 -15.58
CA THR A 323 23.04 11.48 -16.46
C THR A 323 22.20 12.58 -17.07
N SER A 324 22.68 13.83 -16.98
CA SER A 324 22.07 14.99 -17.63
C SER A 324 21.55 14.53 -18.99
N GLY A 325 20.23 14.61 -19.18
CA GLY A 325 19.56 14.02 -20.33
C GLY A 325 20.20 14.46 -21.64
N PRO A 326 20.01 13.69 -22.72
CA PRO A 326 20.51 14.06 -24.03
C PRO A 326 20.07 15.50 -24.37
N PRO A 327 20.86 16.24 -25.17
CA PRO A 327 20.55 17.63 -25.53
C PRO A 327 19.10 17.71 -26.01
N ALA A 328 18.38 18.76 -25.61
CA ALA A 328 16.96 18.97 -25.86
C ALA A 328 16.55 18.51 -27.27
N VAL A 329 16.15 17.24 -27.37
CA VAL A 329 15.60 16.70 -28.60
C VAL A 329 14.22 17.32 -28.67
N SER A 330 13.99 18.11 -29.71
CA SER A 330 12.67 18.62 -30.04
C SER A 330 11.70 17.45 -30.10
N HIS A 331 10.97 17.23 -29.01
CA HIS A 331 9.92 16.22 -28.98
C HIS A 331 8.76 16.74 -29.83
N PRO A 332 8.22 15.93 -30.76
CA PRO A 332 7.10 16.35 -31.58
C PRO A 332 5.92 16.72 -30.67
N GLN A 333 5.16 17.74 -31.07
CA GLN A 333 3.92 18.10 -30.37
C GLN A 333 2.86 17.04 -30.66
N ILE A 334 2.10 16.67 -29.63
CA ILE A 334 0.91 15.83 -29.72
C ILE A 334 -0.30 16.64 -29.27
N GLN A 335 -1.47 16.33 -29.84
CA GLN A 335 -2.73 16.95 -29.45
C GLN A 335 -3.59 15.94 -28.70
N VAL A 336 -4.25 16.41 -27.64
CA VAL A 336 -5.23 15.65 -26.85
C VAL A 336 -6.50 16.48 -26.69
N ASN A 337 -7.64 15.80 -26.52
CA ASN A 337 -8.89 16.45 -26.16
C ASN A 337 -9.03 16.39 -24.64
N TYR A 338 -8.99 17.54 -23.97
CA TYR A 338 -9.07 17.64 -22.52
C TYR A 338 -10.44 18.19 -22.11
N SER A 339 -11.09 17.53 -21.14
CA SER A 339 -12.37 17.96 -20.61
C SER A 339 -12.43 17.99 -19.08
N VAL A 340 -13.21 18.94 -18.56
CA VAL A 340 -13.63 19.00 -17.16
C VAL A 340 -15.13 18.77 -17.11
N VAL A 341 -15.56 17.77 -16.34
CA VAL A 341 -16.95 17.33 -16.24
C VAL A 341 -17.43 17.49 -14.82
N ILE A 342 -18.39 18.41 -14.64
CA ILE A 342 -19.10 18.63 -13.37
C ILE A 342 -20.58 18.32 -13.63
N ASN A 343 -21.41 19.36 -13.79
CA ASN A 343 -22.76 19.25 -14.35
C ASN A 343 -22.76 19.58 -15.85
N THR A 344 -21.86 20.48 -16.26
CA THR A 344 -21.58 20.84 -17.64
C THR A 344 -20.21 20.28 -18.01
N THR A 345 -20.03 19.93 -19.27
CA THR A 345 -18.73 19.53 -19.82
C THR A 345 -18.08 20.72 -20.51
N TYR A 346 -16.87 21.07 -20.09
CA TYR A 346 -16.01 22.04 -20.77
C TYR A 346 -14.88 21.28 -21.44
N ASN A 347 -14.58 21.58 -22.71
CA ASN A 347 -13.53 20.91 -23.46
C ASN A 347 -12.57 21.91 -24.13
N ILE A 348 -11.36 21.44 -24.39
CA ILE A 348 -10.32 22.18 -25.11
C ILE A 348 -9.34 21.19 -25.74
N VAL A 349 -8.85 21.51 -26.94
CA VAL A 349 -7.77 20.75 -27.57
C VAL A 349 -6.45 21.33 -27.09
N VAL A 350 -5.64 20.51 -26.44
CA VAL A 350 -4.35 20.92 -25.86
C VAL A 350 -3.21 20.29 -26.63
N SER A 351 -2.23 21.10 -27.04
CA SER A 351 -1.00 20.63 -27.67
C SER A 351 0.13 20.53 -26.63
N VAL A 352 0.71 19.36 -26.39
CA VAL A 352 1.85 19.20 -25.47
C VAL A 352 3.02 18.47 -26.16
N ALA A 353 4.21 18.52 -25.57
CA ALA A 353 5.33 17.74 -26.08
C ALA A 353 5.07 16.24 -25.92
N ASN A 354 5.48 15.42 -26.87
CA ASN A 354 5.42 13.97 -26.73
C ASN A 354 6.20 13.51 -25.49
N GLY A 355 5.57 12.69 -24.65
CA GLY A 355 6.12 12.26 -23.36
C GLY A 355 5.64 13.10 -22.16
N SER A 356 4.87 14.16 -22.38
CA SER A 356 4.19 14.91 -21.31
C SER A 356 3.22 14.04 -20.50
N VAL A 357 2.99 14.45 -19.27
CA VAL A 357 2.04 13.79 -18.36
C VAL A 357 0.69 14.52 -18.35
N PHE A 358 -0.34 13.88 -17.81
CA PHE A 358 -1.69 14.45 -17.69
C PHE A 358 -1.67 15.81 -16.98
N LEU A 359 -0.82 15.99 -15.96
CA LEU A 359 -0.67 17.26 -15.26
C LEU A 359 -0.20 18.40 -16.18
N ASP A 360 0.70 18.13 -17.14
CA ASP A 360 1.16 19.14 -18.11
C ASP A 360 0.00 19.62 -18.99
N VAL A 361 -0.93 18.72 -19.33
CA VAL A 361 -2.16 19.04 -20.07
C VAL A 361 -3.05 19.95 -19.22
N MET A 362 -3.25 19.63 -17.94
CA MET A 362 -4.04 20.45 -17.02
C MET A 362 -3.43 21.85 -16.86
N GLU A 363 -2.13 21.95 -16.65
CA GLU A 363 -1.40 23.21 -16.51
C GLU A 363 -1.50 24.07 -17.78
N LYS A 364 -1.43 23.44 -18.97
CA LYS A 364 -1.58 24.16 -20.23
C LYS A 364 -3.02 24.62 -20.45
N ALA A 365 -4.02 23.77 -20.20
CA ALA A 365 -5.43 24.16 -20.26
C ALA A 365 -5.76 25.32 -19.31
N GLN A 366 -5.20 25.31 -18.09
CA GLN A 366 -5.34 26.41 -17.13
C GLN A 366 -4.75 27.73 -17.65
N LYS A 367 -3.60 27.68 -18.33
CA LYS A 367 -2.98 28.87 -18.95
C LYS A 367 -3.81 29.43 -20.11
N GLU A 368 -4.47 28.55 -20.86
CA GLU A 368 -5.33 28.95 -21.97
C GLU A 368 -6.68 29.52 -21.50
N ASN A 369 -7.28 28.94 -20.45
CA ASN A 369 -8.49 29.47 -19.83
C ASN A 369 -8.61 29.10 -18.35
N ALA A 370 -8.13 30.00 -17.48
CA ALA A 370 -8.14 29.78 -16.03
C ALA A 370 -9.57 29.76 -15.44
N THR A 371 -10.55 30.40 -16.07
CA THR A 371 -11.94 30.39 -15.60
C THR A 371 -12.54 28.99 -15.71
N LEU A 372 -12.25 28.26 -16.79
CA LEU A 372 -12.81 26.93 -17.04
C LEU A 372 -11.89 25.78 -16.60
N PHE A 373 -10.58 25.98 -16.54
CA PHE A 373 -9.63 24.91 -16.29
C PHE A 373 -8.71 25.16 -15.10
N SER A 374 -9.07 26.08 -14.21
CA SER A 374 -8.34 26.26 -12.95
C SER A 374 -8.42 25.02 -12.08
N PHE A 375 -7.29 24.65 -11.49
CA PHE A 375 -7.21 23.57 -10.52
C PHE A 375 -6.18 23.86 -9.42
N THR A 376 -6.32 23.16 -8.30
CA THR A 376 -5.32 23.08 -7.25
C THR A 376 -4.92 21.63 -7.07
N ALA A 377 -3.62 21.40 -6.91
CA ALA A 377 -3.06 20.10 -6.56
C ALA A 377 -2.27 20.21 -5.26
N GLU A 378 -2.33 19.17 -4.44
CA GLU A 378 -1.52 19.02 -3.23
C GLU A 378 -0.50 17.90 -3.43
N GLU A 379 0.72 18.12 -2.94
CA GLU A 379 1.80 17.15 -3.08
C GLU A 379 1.64 16.00 -2.07
N SER A 380 1.73 14.75 -2.55
CA SER A 380 1.56 13.55 -1.72
C SER A 380 2.70 12.54 -1.95
N SER A 381 2.74 11.46 -1.17
CA SER A 381 3.67 10.33 -1.42
C SER A 381 3.43 9.64 -2.77
N TRP A 382 2.31 9.93 -3.42
CA TRP A 382 1.92 9.45 -4.74
C TRP A 382 2.05 10.52 -5.83
N GLY A 383 2.66 11.67 -5.50
CA GLY A 383 2.77 12.81 -6.40
C GLY A 383 1.60 13.79 -6.26
N PRO A 384 1.42 14.69 -7.25
CA PRO A 384 0.38 15.72 -7.23
C PRO A 384 -1.03 15.11 -7.25
N TYR A 385 -1.80 15.36 -6.20
CA TYR A 385 -3.18 14.96 -6.04
C TYR A 385 -4.11 16.14 -6.32
N ILE A 386 -5.05 16.00 -7.25
CA ILE A 386 -5.97 17.08 -7.64
C ILE A 386 -7.05 17.23 -6.58
N THR A 387 -7.04 18.36 -5.86
CA THR A 387 -7.96 18.62 -4.75
C THR A 387 -9.13 19.51 -5.14
N THR A 388 -8.91 20.46 -6.06
CA THR A 388 -9.89 21.46 -6.45
C THR A 388 -9.86 21.67 -7.95
N VAL A 389 -11.02 21.78 -8.60
CA VAL A 389 -11.15 22.22 -10.00
C VAL A 389 -12.30 23.22 -10.08
N GLN A 390 -12.10 24.34 -10.79
CA GLN A 390 -13.06 25.47 -10.83
C GLN A 390 -13.54 25.93 -9.44
N GLY A 391 -12.65 25.90 -8.43
CA GLY A 391 -12.98 26.27 -7.05
C GLY A 391 -13.80 25.24 -6.26
N ILE A 392 -14.22 24.13 -6.87
CA ILE A 392 -14.94 23.04 -6.19
C ILE A 392 -13.91 22.08 -5.58
N LYS A 393 -13.86 22.03 -4.24
CA LYS A 393 -12.93 21.21 -3.48
C LYS A 393 -13.54 19.85 -3.15
N ALA A 394 -12.77 18.78 -3.37
CA ALA A 394 -13.09 17.42 -2.93
C ALA A 394 -13.26 17.33 -1.40
N ASN A 395 -14.16 16.46 -0.94
CA ASN A 395 -14.48 16.32 0.48
C ASN A 395 -14.66 14.85 0.88
N SER A 396 -13.84 14.38 1.83
CA SER A 396 -13.88 13.00 2.33
C SER A 396 -15.19 12.65 3.03
N ASN A 397 -15.75 13.56 3.83
CA ASN A 397 -17.02 13.33 4.55
C ASN A 397 -18.21 13.24 3.59
N GLU A 398 -18.15 13.97 2.46
CA GLU A 398 -19.15 13.90 1.39
C GLU A 398 -18.86 12.81 0.35
N ARG A 399 -17.73 12.10 0.51
CA ARG A 399 -17.23 11.07 -0.42
C ARG A 399 -17.09 11.58 -1.85
N THR A 400 -16.60 12.80 -2.02
CA THR A 400 -16.43 13.46 -3.33
C THR A 400 -14.97 13.62 -3.71
N TYR A 401 -14.65 13.46 -5.00
CA TYR A 401 -13.29 13.61 -5.51
C TYR A 401 -13.24 13.91 -7.01
N TRP A 402 -12.04 14.20 -7.52
CA TRP A 402 -11.78 14.40 -8.94
C TRP A 402 -11.21 13.14 -9.58
N ALA A 403 -12.03 12.42 -10.34
CA ALA A 403 -11.60 11.24 -11.08
C ALA A 403 -10.86 11.64 -12.36
N LEU A 404 -9.74 10.97 -12.65
CA LEU A 404 -8.98 11.13 -13.89
C LEU A 404 -9.31 9.98 -14.83
N LEU A 405 -9.65 10.28 -16.08
CA LEU A 405 -10.00 9.28 -17.09
C LEU A 405 -9.27 9.54 -18.40
N SER A 406 -9.02 8.46 -19.14
CA SER A 406 -8.66 8.52 -20.57
C SER A 406 -9.64 7.64 -21.35
N ASN A 407 -10.22 8.20 -22.41
CA ASN A 407 -11.19 7.55 -23.27
C ASN A 407 -12.35 6.90 -22.48
N GLY A 408 -12.87 7.63 -21.49
CA GLY A 408 -13.96 7.20 -20.63
C GLY A 408 -13.61 6.14 -19.57
N LYS A 409 -12.34 5.74 -19.47
CA LYS A 409 -11.86 4.74 -18.49
C LYS A 409 -11.04 5.40 -17.38
N PRO A 410 -11.28 5.08 -16.09
CA PRO A 410 -10.45 5.57 -14.99
C PRO A 410 -8.98 5.21 -15.17
N LEU A 411 -8.10 6.17 -14.90
CA LEU A 411 -6.66 5.96 -14.94
C LEU A 411 -6.20 5.12 -13.76
N SER A 412 -5.18 4.29 -13.98
CA SER A 412 -4.47 3.58 -12.90
C SER A 412 -3.25 4.36 -12.37
N GLN A 413 -3.04 5.60 -12.83
CA GLN A 413 -1.92 6.45 -12.45
C GLN A 413 -2.42 7.88 -12.17
N GLY A 414 -1.73 8.60 -11.30
CA GLY A 414 -2.03 9.99 -10.99
C GLY A 414 -1.64 10.96 -12.11
N ALA A 415 -2.10 12.21 -11.99
CA ALA A 415 -1.91 13.24 -13.02
C ALA A 415 -0.42 13.49 -13.35
N GLY A 416 0.45 13.45 -12.33
CA GLY A 416 1.90 13.64 -12.51
C GLY A 416 2.66 12.42 -13.02
N SER A 417 2.00 11.30 -13.31
CA SER A 417 2.65 10.05 -13.75
C SER A 417 2.10 9.48 -15.05
N TYR A 418 0.81 9.69 -15.33
CA TYR A 418 0.20 9.20 -16.56
C TYR A 418 0.73 9.96 -17.78
N VAL A 419 1.54 9.29 -18.61
CA VAL A 419 2.04 9.82 -19.89
C VAL A 419 0.90 9.79 -20.91
N VAL A 420 0.61 10.95 -21.51
CA VAL A 420 -0.50 11.09 -22.47
C VAL A 420 -0.06 10.77 -23.89
N HIS A 421 -1.01 10.35 -24.72
CA HIS A 421 -0.80 9.96 -26.11
C HIS A 421 -1.67 10.76 -27.07
N ALA A 422 -1.21 10.93 -28.30
CA ALA A 422 -1.92 11.70 -29.31
C ALA A 422 -3.35 11.16 -29.54
N GLY A 423 -4.33 12.06 -29.58
CA GLY A 423 -5.73 11.73 -29.84
C GLY A 423 -6.51 11.19 -28.64
N GLU A 424 -5.91 11.10 -27.45
CA GLU A 424 -6.64 10.70 -26.25
C GLU A 424 -7.72 11.73 -25.86
N ASN A 425 -8.85 11.21 -25.36
CA ASN A 425 -9.86 12.01 -24.67
C ASN A 425 -9.62 11.94 -23.17
N LEU A 426 -8.93 12.94 -22.64
CA LEU A 426 -8.59 13.08 -21.24
C LEU A 426 -9.70 13.82 -20.50
N GLU A 427 -10.09 13.31 -19.33
CA GLU A 427 -11.21 13.87 -18.58
C GLU A 427 -10.89 13.97 -17.09
N VAL A 428 -11.26 15.10 -16.49
CA VAL A 428 -11.30 15.32 -15.04
C VAL A 428 -12.75 15.46 -14.62
N ARG A 429 -13.26 14.45 -13.91
CA ARG A 429 -14.69 14.31 -13.58
C ARG A 429 -14.94 14.48 -12.09
N TRP A 430 -15.86 15.37 -11.75
CA TRP A 430 -16.41 15.44 -10.39
C TRP A 430 -17.19 14.17 -10.07
N SER A 431 -16.76 13.47 -9.02
CA SER A 431 -17.14 12.08 -8.79
C SER A 431 -17.46 11.84 -7.32
N LYS A 432 -18.27 10.80 -7.07
CA LYS A 432 -18.53 10.25 -5.75
C LYS A 432 -18.06 8.80 -5.66
N TYR A 433 -17.64 8.37 -4.48
CA TYR A 433 -17.22 6.99 -4.22
C TYR A 433 -18.35 5.97 -4.44
#